data_AF-A0A260ZC09-F1
#
_entry.id   AF-A0A260ZC09-F1
#
_cell.length_a   1.000
_cell.length_b   1.000
_cell.length_c   1.000
_cell.angle_alpha   90.00
_cell.angle_beta   90.00
_cell.angle_gamma   90.00
#
_symmetry.space_group_name_H-M   'P 1'
#
loop_
_entity.id
_entity.type
_entity.pdbx_description
1 polymer ?
#
loop_
_entity_poly.entity_id
_entity_poly.type
_entity_poly.pdbx_seq_one_letter_code
_entity_poly.pdbx_strand_id
1 'polypeptide(L)'
;MEKMKLEEEIQEMEVKNEEALKENLKLSMLLDREKTEKIKVQKEMEEVEKRGREKLLEKEREFRKTMEEMEQNEEIFSVLEKKYNDQHKKVMKMNDVLRDYERRIEQLNMEKSDLEAETLKLKEAQNRQDSHYENMEKELIKKTSMIDELQNQVQKLLDETNEQKITIAKLETALEDEKARHSRQNNTIGDMQKLITELNEKIARLDNVALNERNSTRKIEREKEKLNEELTTAKEIIQKQAKKIDELKDECRKRGNEVNRLERKLEDKEAMMADCVKELKDSHKERLKEMEQKVEDVKRKNSKLENENSTQKSQIETFQRESSVDSDYGRSSSGRLSTLGRQYSLTSIGSFSSIRTVGLSRKDSVSDMTSSMYSLRGRRDSTYDMTSSISNSVGLQRSPSTSQVMEKERRILELEKEKAAINTDLQLVKRELDVYKSQLSAVESEKESLQTTLRKQTNQLQETTRQFNSAQKNADNLALRLKKALADCDEWKKKHEESINESKTEILAERKRALDRAEASEKETELKQSRMATIESAKSALSGELARTQAELDRCRQIIVQLEENIKSQETLGNSFERHQSNLNFEIENLRDENCALKAKIRRQYKQIELLTQQDETNDELNHFENKTERLL
;
A
#
# COMPACT_ATOMS: atom_id res chain seq x y z
N MET A 1 -134.62 208.50 -37.32
CA MET A 1 -133.46 208.67 -36.41
C MET A 1 -132.99 207.27 -36.04
N GLU A 2 -132.30 206.59 -36.97
CA GLU A 2 -132.30 205.11 -36.99
C GLU A 2 -130.94 204.52 -37.38
N LYS A 3 -130.07 205.31 -38.01
CA LYS A 3 -128.79 204.86 -38.57
C LYS A 3 -127.73 204.46 -37.53
N MET A 4 -127.74 205.08 -36.34
CA MET A 4 -126.71 204.85 -35.31
C MET A 4 -126.74 203.44 -34.70
N LYS A 5 -127.89 202.75 -34.67
CA LYS A 5 -127.97 201.41 -34.04
C LYS A 5 -127.33 200.30 -34.85
N LEU A 6 -127.16 200.48 -36.17
CA LEU A 6 -126.54 199.48 -37.05
C LEU A 6 -125.01 199.57 -37.07
N GLU A 7 -124.43 200.65 -36.58
CA GLU A 7 -122.98 200.87 -36.61
C GLU A 7 -122.28 200.23 -35.38
N GLU A 8 -122.97 200.12 -34.23
CA GLU A 8 -122.48 199.39 -33.04
C GLU A 8 -122.47 197.86 -33.23
N GLU A 9 -123.51 197.29 -33.86
CA GLU A 9 -123.68 195.83 -34.02
C GLU A 9 -122.64 195.21 -34.97
N ILE A 10 -122.09 195.99 -35.90
CA ILE A 10 -121.03 195.56 -36.82
C ILE A 10 -119.69 195.41 -36.08
N GLN A 11 -119.32 196.34 -35.20
CA GLN A 11 -118.04 196.26 -34.48
C GLN A 11 -117.96 195.06 -33.53
N GLU A 12 -119.07 194.67 -32.89
CA GLU A 12 -119.09 193.51 -32.01
C GLU A 12 -118.92 192.17 -32.78
N MET A 13 -119.28 192.15 -34.07
CA MET A 13 -119.08 190.99 -34.95
C MET A 13 -117.63 190.86 -35.45
N GLU A 14 -116.93 191.96 -35.71
CA GLU A 14 -115.53 191.93 -36.17
C GLU A 14 -114.60 191.35 -35.11
N VAL A 15 -114.76 191.75 -33.83
CA VAL A 15 -113.95 191.24 -32.71
C VAL A 15 -114.09 189.72 -32.55
N LYS A 16 -115.32 189.19 -32.55
CA LYS A 16 -115.59 187.75 -32.43
C LYS A 16 -114.98 186.95 -33.58
N ASN A 17 -114.93 187.51 -34.78
CA ASN A 17 -114.31 186.88 -35.94
C ASN A 17 -112.77 186.84 -35.84
N GLU A 18 -112.16 187.89 -35.27
CA GLU A 18 -110.71 187.94 -35.05
C GLU A 18 -110.24 186.97 -33.92
N GLU A 19 -111.06 186.77 -32.88
CA GLU A 19 -110.81 185.76 -31.85
C GLU A 19 -110.90 184.33 -32.40
N ALA A 20 -111.94 184.03 -33.20
CA ALA A 20 -112.11 182.73 -33.84
C ALA A 20 -110.93 182.37 -34.78
N LEU A 21 -110.39 183.36 -35.51
CA LEU A 21 -109.20 183.19 -36.35
C LEU A 21 -107.94 182.84 -35.53
N LYS A 22 -107.73 183.50 -34.40
CA LYS A 22 -106.58 183.22 -33.50
C LYS A 22 -106.68 181.82 -32.89
N GLU A 23 -107.88 181.37 -32.51
CA GLU A 23 -108.08 180.03 -31.96
C GLU A 23 -107.92 178.92 -33.02
N ASN A 24 -108.43 179.13 -34.23
CA ASN A 24 -108.29 178.17 -35.34
C ASN A 24 -106.82 177.99 -35.75
N LEU A 25 -106.04 179.08 -35.80
CA LEU A 25 -104.58 179.02 -36.05
C LEU A 25 -103.85 178.21 -34.97
N LYS A 26 -104.22 178.41 -33.69
CA LYS A 26 -103.65 177.70 -32.53
C LYS A 26 -103.97 176.20 -32.56
N LEU A 27 -105.20 175.82 -32.96
CA LEU A 27 -105.59 174.42 -33.14
C LEU A 27 -104.81 173.74 -34.27
N SER A 28 -104.60 174.43 -35.40
CA SER A 28 -103.80 173.93 -36.52
C SER A 28 -102.34 173.64 -36.10
N MET A 29 -101.71 174.57 -35.36
CA MET A 29 -100.35 174.37 -34.82
C MET A 29 -100.23 173.22 -33.81
N LEU A 30 -101.30 172.89 -33.08
CA LEU A 30 -101.34 171.72 -32.19
C LEU A 30 -101.48 170.42 -32.98
N LEU A 31 -102.32 170.41 -34.02
CA LEU A 31 -102.57 169.23 -34.85
C LEU A 31 -101.31 168.78 -35.63
N ASP A 32 -100.48 169.71 -36.10
CA ASP A 32 -99.23 169.36 -36.79
C ASP A 32 -98.11 168.91 -35.82
N ARG A 33 -98.15 169.36 -34.56
CA ARG A 33 -97.35 168.75 -33.48
C ARG A 33 -97.77 167.30 -33.21
N GLU A 34 -99.07 167.06 -33.03
CA GLU A 34 -99.65 165.72 -32.87
C GLU A 34 -99.20 164.75 -33.99
N LYS A 35 -99.32 165.17 -35.25
CA LYS A 35 -98.86 164.38 -36.41
C LYS A 35 -97.36 164.07 -36.36
N THR A 36 -96.52 165.04 -36.02
CA THR A 36 -95.06 164.85 -36.02
C THR A 36 -94.57 163.99 -34.86
N GLU A 37 -95.15 164.15 -33.66
CA GLU A 37 -94.86 163.26 -32.52
C GLU A 37 -95.35 161.83 -32.81
N LYS A 38 -96.54 161.65 -33.40
CA LYS A 38 -97.07 160.34 -33.79
C LYS A 38 -96.18 159.59 -34.79
N ILE A 39 -95.68 160.28 -35.83
CA ILE A 39 -94.76 159.68 -36.81
C ILE A 39 -93.45 159.24 -36.15
N LYS A 40 -92.97 160.00 -35.16
CA LYS A 40 -91.74 159.70 -34.42
C LYS A 40 -91.91 158.49 -33.49
N VAL A 41 -92.98 158.45 -32.69
CA VAL A 41 -93.34 157.29 -31.85
C VAL A 41 -93.53 156.03 -32.68
N GLN A 42 -94.16 156.13 -33.85
CA GLN A 42 -94.36 154.98 -34.73
C GLN A 42 -93.02 154.40 -35.26
N LYS A 43 -92.06 155.25 -35.63
CA LYS A 43 -90.70 154.80 -36.01
C LYS A 43 -89.93 154.19 -34.84
N GLU A 44 -90.04 154.77 -33.65
CA GLU A 44 -89.42 154.20 -32.44
C GLU A 44 -90.00 152.82 -32.10
N MET A 45 -91.31 152.62 -32.31
CA MET A 45 -91.96 151.31 -32.16
C MET A 45 -91.49 150.29 -33.21
N GLU A 46 -91.39 150.68 -34.48
CA GLU A 46 -90.86 149.84 -35.56
C GLU A 46 -89.40 149.42 -35.30
N GLU A 47 -88.56 150.31 -34.78
CA GLU A 47 -87.20 149.97 -34.35
C GLU A 47 -87.17 149.03 -33.14
N VAL A 48 -88.02 149.23 -32.13
CA VAL A 48 -88.10 148.35 -30.95
C VAL A 48 -88.56 146.94 -31.36
N GLU A 49 -89.55 146.83 -32.25
CA GLU A 49 -89.95 145.54 -32.82
C GLU A 49 -88.81 144.88 -33.60
N LYS A 50 -88.10 145.63 -34.45
CA LYS A 50 -86.98 145.10 -35.23
C LYS A 50 -85.87 144.55 -34.31
N ARG A 51 -85.45 145.32 -33.31
CA ARG A 51 -84.46 144.89 -32.30
C ARG A 51 -84.95 143.70 -31.48
N GLY A 52 -86.25 143.63 -31.19
CA GLY A 52 -86.88 142.50 -30.50
C GLY A 52 -86.83 141.21 -31.31
N ARG A 53 -87.19 141.28 -32.60
CA ARG A 53 -87.11 140.15 -33.55
C ARG A 53 -85.66 139.71 -33.77
N GLU A 54 -84.72 140.65 -33.87
CA GLU A 54 -83.28 140.36 -33.99
C GLU A 54 -82.74 139.62 -32.75
N LYS A 55 -83.09 140.05 -31.54
CA LYS A 55 -82.73 139.34 -30.29
C LYS A 55 -83.41 137.97 -30.15
N LEU A 56 -84.64 137.82 -30.64
CA LEU A 56 -85.31 136.52 -30.64
C LEU A 56 -84.57 135.54 -31.57
N LEU A 57 -84.24 135.96 -32.79
CA LEU A 57 -83.44 135.17 -33.75
C LEU A 57 -82.03 134.87 -33.23
N GLU A 58 -81.42 135.78 -32.45
CA GLU A 58 -80.15 135.53 -31.76
C GLU A 58 -80.30 134.45 -30.68
N LYS A 59 -81.33 134.51 -29.83
CA LYS A 59 -81.62 133.47 -28.84
C LYS A 59 -82.00 132.13 -29.44
N GLU A 60 -82.70 132.11 -30.58
CA GLU A 60 -82.99 130.88 -31.33
C GLU A 60 -81.71 130.24 -31.92
N ARG A 61 -80.74 131.05 -32.38
CA ARG A 61 -79.43 130.56 -32.82
C ARG A 61 -78.59 130.05 -31.66
N GLU A 62 -78.54 130.77 -30.54
CA GLU A 62 -77.85 130.30 -29.33
C GLU A 62 -78.45 128.98 -28.83
N PHE A 63 -79.77 128.90 -28.68
CA PHE A 63 -80.45 127.67 -28.25
C PHE A 63 -80.17 126.50 -29.19
N ARG A 64 -80.24 126.73 -30.51
CA ARG A 64 -79.90 125.70 -31.50
C ARG A 64 -78.44 125.25 -31.40
N LYS A 65 -77.51 126.19 -31.23
CA LYS A 65 -76.08 125.89 -31.01
C LYS A 65 -75.85 125.11 -29.71
N THR A 66 -76.58 125.42 -28.63
CA THR A 66 -76.53 124.64 -27.39
C THR A 66 -77.11 123.23 -27.55
N MET A 67 -78.18 123.06 -28.34
CA MET A 67 -78.69 121.73 -28.70
C MET A 67 -77.69 120.94 -29.55
N GLU A 68 -77.10 121.55 -30.58
CA GLU A 68 -76.05 120.97 -31.42
C GLU A 68 -74.81 120.58 -30.58
N GLU A 69 -74.44 121.38 -29.58
CA GLU A 69 -73.39 121.08 -28.61
C GLU A 69 -73.78 119.94 -27.64
N MET A 70 -75.05 119.84 -27.23
CA MET A 70 -75.52 118.71 -26.42
C MET A 70 -75.51 117.40 -27.22
N GLU A 71 -75.99 117.41 -28.46
CA GLU A 71 -75.98 116.24 -29.36
C GLU A 71 -74.53 115.77 -29.63
N GLN A 72 -73.60 116.70 -29.88
CA GLN A 72 -72.16 116.39 -29.99
C GLN A 72 -71.57 115.82 -28.70
N ASN A 73 -71.97 116.32 -27.54
CA ASN A 73 -71.51 115.78 -26.25
C ASN A 73 -72.07 114.36 -26.01
N GLU A 74 -73.33 114.08 -26.35
CA GLU A 74 -73.91 112.73 -26.28
C GLU A 74 -73.22 111.75 -27.25
N GLU A 75 -72.86 112.19 -28.46
CA GLU A 75 -72.05 111.38 -29.38
C GLU A 75 -70.65 111.09 -28.79
N ILE A 76 -69.98 112.11 -28.23
CA ILE A 76 -68.69 111.95 -27.54
C ILE A 76 -68.80 110.97 -26.37
N PHE A 77 -69.83 111.07 -25.52
CA PHE A 77 -70.07 110.13 -24.44
C PHE A 77 -70.33 108.71 -24.96
N SER A 78 -71.11 108.54 -26.02
CA SER A 78 -71.32 107.23 -26.66
C SER A 78 -70.02 106.63 -27.21
N VAL A 79 -69.14 107.44 -27.79
CA VAL A 79 -67.81 107.02 -28.26
C VAL A 79 -66.87 106.68 -27.09
N LEU A 80 -66.93 107.42 -25.99
CA LEU A 80 -66.15 107.14 -24.77
C LEU A 80 -66.64 105.85 -24.08
N GLU A 81 -67.95 105.63 -23.97
CA GLU A 81 -68.53 104.40 -23.43
C GLU A 81 -68.15 103.19 -24.28
N LYS A 82 -68.24 103.29 -25.61
CA LYS A 82 -67.77 102.23 -26.53
C LYS A 82 -66.29 101.92 -26.33
N LYS A 83 -65.43 102.96 -26.25
CA LYS A 83 -63.99 102.80 -25.96
C LYS A 83 -63.73 102.16 -24.59
N TYR A 84 -64.45 102.56 -23.55
CA TYR A 84 -64.34 101.98 -22.21
C TYR A 84 -64.74 100.50 -22.22
N ASN A 85 -65.89 100.17 -22.82
CA ASN A 85 -66.37 98.79 -22.93
C ASN A 85 -65.41 97.91 -23.75
N ASP A 86 -64.79 98.43 -24.80
CA ASP A 86 -63.79 97.68 -25.57
C ASP A 86 -62.43 97.57 -24.87
N GLN A 87 -62.03 98.54 -24.05
CA GLN A 87 -60.89 98.39 -23.14
C GLN A 87 -61.18 97.35 -22.05
N HIS A 88 -62.37 97.36 -21.45
CA HIS A 88 -62.79 96.40 -20.44
C HIS A 88 -62.81 94.96 -21.00
N LYS A 89 -63.35 94.75 -22.22
CA LYS A 89 -63.26 93.47 -22.94
C LYS A 89 -61.81 93.01 -23.19
N LYS A 90 -60.89 93.93 -23.47
CA LYS A 90 -59.45 93.61 -23.64
C LYS A 90 -58.80 93.19 -22.32
N VAL A 91 -59.10 93.89 -21.22
CA VAL A 91 -58.60 93.54 -19.88
C VAL A 91 -59.13 92.18 -19.43
N MET A 92 -60.42 91.89 -19.64
CA MET A 92 -60.98 90.56 -19.33
C MET A 92 -60.27 89.45 -20.13
N LYS A 93 -60.11 89.62 -21.45
CA LYS A 93 -59.35 88.66 -22.29
C LYS A 93 -57.90 88.49 -21.85
N MET A 94 -57.24 89.56 -21.37
CA MET A 94 -55.89 89.44 -20.79
C MET A 94 -55.91 88.62 -19.48
N ASN A 95 -56.89 88.85 -18.59
CA ASN A 95 -57.01 88.08 -17.35
C ASN A 95 -57.32 86.60 -17.60
N ASP A 96 -58.14 86.28 -18.60
CA ASP A 96 -58.42 84.89 -18.98
C ASP A 96 -57.16 84.19 -19.51
N VAL A 97 -56.41 84.86 -20.39
CA VAL A 97 -55.12 84.37 -20.92
C VAL A 97 -54.05 84.24 -19.82
N LEU A 98 -54.00 85.17 -18.86
CA LEU A 98 -53.12 85.07 -17.69
C LEU A 98 -53.47 83.84 -16.85
N ARG A 99 -54.76 83.58 -16.60
CA ARG A 99 -55.23 82.38 -15.88
C ARG A 99 -54.96 81.07 -16.63
N ASP A 100 -54.92 81.09 -17.96
CA ASP A 100 -54.49 79.93 -18.76
C ASP A 100 -52.97 79.72 -18.63
N TYR A 101 -52.16 80.78 -18.62
CA TYR A 101 -50.72 80.69 -18.38
C TYR A 101 -50.37 80.26 -16.95
N GLU A 102 -51.08 80.75 -15.92
CA GLU A 102 -50.95 80.31 -14.52
C GLU A 102 -51.16 78.80 -14.41
N ARG A 103 -52.31 78.30 -14.91
CA ARG A 103 -52.60 76.85 -14.96
C ARG A 103 -51.58 76.06 -15.78
N ARG A 104 -50.99 76.63 -16.84
CA ARG A 104 -49.94 75.96 -17.61
C ARG A 104 -48.60 75.91 -16.86
N ILE A 105 -48.27 76.92 -16.08
CA ILE A 105 -47.10 76.94 -15.19
C ILE A 105 -47.27 75.90 -14.07
N GLU A 106 -48.46 75.79 -13.46
CA GLU A 106 -48.77 74.74 -12.48
C GLU A 106 -48.58 73.34 -13.07
N GLN A 107 -49.11 73.08 -14.27
CA GLN A 107 -48.90 71.81 -14.99
C GLN A 107 -47.42 71.50 -15.23
N LEU A 108 -46.65 72.47 -15.75
CA LEU A 108 -45.22 72.31 -16.02
C LEU A 108 -44.40 72.09 -14.75
N ASN A 109 -44.81 72.68 -13.61
CA ASN A 109 -44.17 72.45 -12.32
C ASN A 109 -44.46 71.03 -11.77
N MET A 110 -45.67 70.49 -11.97
CA MET A 110 -45.97 69.09 -11.63
C MET A 110 -45.18 68.13 -12.52
N GLU A 111 -45.22 68.32 -13.85
CA GLU A 111 -44.48 67.54 -14.85
C GLU A 111 -42.97 67.53 -14.54
N LYS A 112 -42.41 68.69 -14.19
CA LYS A 112 -41.02 68.81 -13.71
C LYS A 112 -40.78 67.98 -12.44
N SER A 113 -41.65 68.08 -11.43
CA SER A 113 -41.49 67.36 -10.16
C SER A 113 -41.54 65.83 -10.35
N ASP A 114 -42.38 65.35 -11.25
CA ASP A 114 -42.47 63.92 -11.59
C ASP A 114 -41.20 63.45 -12.32
N LEU A 115 -40.69 64.23 -13.28
CA LEU A 115 -39.43 63.95 -13.99
C LEU A 115 -38.20 64.00 -13.07
N GLU A 116 -38.16 64.92 -12.11
CA GLU A 116 -37.11 64.97 -11.08
C GLU A 116 -37.16 63.73 -10.16
N ALA A 117 -38.36 63.28 -9.78
CA ALA A 117 -38.56 62.06 -9.00
C ALA A 117 -38.23 60.77 -9.78
N GLU A 118 -38.51 60.72 -11.09
CA GLU A 118 -38.07 59.62 -11.96
C GLU A 118 -36.55 59.61 -12.14
N THR A 119 -35.94 60.78 -12.39
CA THR A 119 -34.48 60.93 -12.49
C THR A 119 -33.77 60.44 -11.23
N LEU A 120 -34.34 60.69 -10.05
CA LEU A 120 -33.80 60.17 -8.78
C LEU A 120 -33.88 58.63 -8.72
N LYS A 121 -35.03 58.03 -9.05
CA LYS A 121 -35.22 56.56 -9.07
C LYS A 121 -34.26 55.88 -10.05
N LEU A 122 -34.04 56.47 -11.23
CA LEU A 122 -33.10 55.96 -12.23
C LEU A 122 -31.65 56.01 -11.74
N LYS A 123 -31.23 57.09 -11.07
CA LYS A 123 -29.90 57.19 -10.43
C LYS A 123 -29.72 56.16 -9.31
N GLU A 124 -30.74 55.93 -8.48
CA GLU A 124 -30.67 54.86 -7.48
C GLU A 124 -30.60 53.46 -8.12
N ALA A 125 -31.33 53.21 -9.19
CA ALA A 125 -31.28 51.94 -9.92
C ALA A 125 -29.90 51.71 -10.54
N GLN A 126 -29.31 52.73 -11.16
CA GLN A 126 -27.93 52.70 -11.65
C GLN A 126 -26.94 52.40 -10.53
N ASN A 127 -26.97 53.13 -9.41
CA ASN A 127 -26.06 52.90 -8.28
C ASN A 127 -26.16 51.47 -7.71
N ARG A 128 -27.36 50.87 -7.70
CA ARG A 128 -27.57 49.46 -7.31
C ARG A 128 -26.96 48.50 -8.33
N GLN A 129 -27.07 48.80 -9.62
CA GLN A 129 -26.49 47.99 -10.71
C GLN A 129 -24.96 48.08 -10.73
N ASP A 130 -24.39 49.27 -10.57
CA ASP A 130 -22.94 49.49 -10.50
C ASP A 130 -22.33 48.74 -9.30
N SER A 131 -22.96 48.82 -8.13
CA SER A 131 -22.55 48.04 -6.96
C SER A 131 -22.73 46.53 -7.15
N HIS A 132 -23.72 46.08 -7.93
CA HIS A 132 -23.86 44.67 -8.28
C HIS A 132 -22.71 44.20 -9.19
N TYR A 133 -22.35 44.98 -10.22
CA TYR A 133 -21.20 44.66 -11.08
C TYR A 133 -19.88 44.66 -10.31
N GLU A 134 -19.64 45.64 -9.44
CA GLU A 134 -18.43 45.70 -8.61
C GLU A 134 -18.29 44.46 -7.70
N ASN A 135 -19.41 43.93 -7.18
CA ASN A 135 -19.42 42.69 -6.40
C ASN A 135 -19.21 41.44 -7.27
N MET A 136 -19.77 41.39 -8.49
CA MET A 136 -19.56 40.30 -9.44
C MET A 136 -18.10 40.26 -9.93
N GLU A 137 -17.46 41.41 -10.18
CA GLU A 137 -16.04 41.53 -10.53
C GLU A 137 -15.15 41.04 -9.38
N LYS A 138 -15.44 41.46 -8.14
CA LYS A 138 -14.76 40.96 -6.93
C LYS A 138 -14.93 39.46 -6.70
N GLU A 139 -16.04 38.85 -7.11
CA GLU A 139 -16.17 37.38 -7.09
C GLU A 139 -15.38 36.74 -8.23
N LEU A 140 -15.47 37.26 -9.45
CA LEU A 140 -14.76 36.74 -10.63
C LEU A 140 -13.24 36.70 -10.38
N ILE A 141 -12.65 37.78 -9.88
CA ILE A 141 -11.22 37.85 -9.51
C ILE A 141 -10.85 36.76 -8.49
N LYS A 142 -11.70 36.49 -7.49
CA LYS A 142 -11.47 35.40 -6.51
C LYS A 142 -11.58 34.01 -7.15
N LYS A 143 -12.50 33.80 -8.10
CA LYS A 143 -12.58 32.53 -8.83
C LYS A 143 -11.34 32.31 -9.70
N THR A 144 -10.85 33.35 -10.37
CA THR A 144 -9.61 33.28 -11.18
C THR A 144 -8.41 32.91 -10.30
N SER A 145 -8.19 33.61 -9.16
CA SER A 145 -7.13 33.24 -8.20
C SER A 145 -7.22 31.78 -7.76
N MET A 146 -8.42 31.30 -7.43
CA MET A 146 -8.66 29.90 -7.05
C MET A 146 -8.34 28.92 -8.19
N ILE A 147 -8.64 29.29 -9.44
CA ILE A 147 -8.30 28.48 -10.63
C ILE A 147 -6.78 28.43 -10.81
N ASP A 148 -6.08 29.56 -10.68
CA ASP A 148 -4.62 29.63 -10.79
C ASP A 148 -3.94 28.82 -9.67
N GLU A 149 -4.44 28.91 -8.43
CA GLU A 149 -3.98 28.08 -7.30
C GLU A 149 -4.18 26.58 -7.56
N LEU A 150 -5.34 26.17 -8.08
CA LEU A 150 -5.62 24.78 -8.42
C LEU A 150 -4.77 24.27 -9.59
N GLN A 151 -4.53 25.08 -10.63
CA GLN A 151 -3.62 24.73 -11.72
C GLN A 151 -2.18 24.51 -11.21
N ASN A 152 -1.71 25.37 -10.30
CA ASN A 152 -0.40 25.21 -9.66
C ASN A 152 -0.31 23.95 -8.77
N GLN A 153 -1.41 23.53 -8.13
CA GLN A 153 -1.48 22.26 -7.39
C GLN A 153 -1.43 21.05 -8.34
N VAL A 154 -2.20 21.09 -9.45
CA VAL A 154 -2.20 20.03 -10.46
C VAL A 154 -0.82 19.86 -11.10
N GLN A 155 -0.12 20.96 -11.42
CA GLN A 155 1.23 20.89 -11.98
C GLN A 155 2.22 20.20 -11.03
N LYS A 156 2.23 20.56 -9.74
CA LYS A 156 3.09 19.90 -8.73
C LYS A 156 2.82 18.39 -8.63
N LEU A 157 1.55 17.99 -8.62
CA LEU A 157 1.17 16.58 -8.58
C LEU A 157 1.60 15.82 -9.85
N LEU A 158 1.60 16.47 -11.03
CA LEU A 158 2.15 15.90 -12.26
C LEU A 158 3.67 15.72 -12.19
N ASP A 159 4.39 16.69 -11.63
CA ASP A 159 5.84 16.64 -11.47
C ASP A 159 6.25 15.56 -10.46
N GLU A 160 5.62 15.51 -9.29
CA GLU A 160 5.78 14.43 -8.30
C GLU A 160 5.48 13.04 -8.90
N THR A 161 4.41 12.94 -9.69
CA THR A 161 4.04 11.70 -10.41
C THR A 161 5.12 11.28 -11.41
N ASN A 162 5.82 12.22 -12.03
CA ASN A 162 6.89 11.93 -12.98
C ASN A 162 8.20 11.53 -12.27
N GLU A 163 8.54 12.15 -11.13
CA GLU A 163 9.65 11.69 -10.29
C GLU A 163 9.43 10.27 -9.74
N GLN A 164 8.19 9.95 -9.36
CA GLN A 164 7.80 8.59 -8.94
C GLN A 164 7.98 7.57 -10.08
N LYS A 165 7.52 7.87 -11.31
CA LYS A 165 7.76 6.99 -12.49
C LYS A 165 9.24 6.74 -12.74
N ILE A 166 10.07 7.79 -12.68
CA ILE A 166 11.53 7.69 -12.87
C ILE A 166 12.14 6.82 -11.76
N THR A 167 11.64 6.91 -10.53
CA THR A 167 12.10 6.11 -9.39
C THR A 167 11.69 4.64 -9.52
N ILE A 168 10.46 4.37 -9.97
CA ILE A 168 9.98 3.01 -10.26
C ILE A 168 10.85 2.35 -11.35
N ALA A 169 11.07 3.02 -12.48
CA ALA A 169 11.89 2.47 -13.57
C ALA A 169 13.34 2.13 -13.16
N LYS A 170 13.93 2.92 -12.24
CA LYS A 170 15.25 2.62 -11.65
C LYS A 170 15.21 1.36 -10.77
N LEU A 171 14.16 1.20 -9.96
CA LEU A 171 13.97 0.03 -9.10
C LEU A 171 13.66 -1.24 -9.90
N GLU A 172 12.88 -1.14 -10.98
CA GLU A 172 12.62 -2.24 -11.91
C GLU A 172 13.90 -2.71 -12.60
N THR A 173 14.74 -1.77 -13.04
CA THR A 173 16.06 -2.08 -13.63
C THR A 173 16.97 -2.80 -12.63
N ALA A 174 17.09 -2.27 -11.41
CA ALA A 174 17.90 -2.88 -10.35
C ALA A 174 17.38 -4.27 -9.92
N LEU A 175 16.06 -4.47 -9.92
CA LEU A 175 15.44 -5.76 -9.64
C LEU A 175 15.78 -6.80 -10.71
N GLU A 176 15.84 -6.42 -11.99
CA GLU A 176 16.24 -7.33 -13.07
C GLU A 176 17.74 -7.67 -13.02
N ASP A 177 18.60 -6.70 -12.66
CA ASP A 177 20.03 -6.95 -12.40
C ASP A 177 20.24 -7.96 -11.24
N GLU A 178 19.46 -7.86 -10.15
CA GLU A 178 19.52 -8.85 -9.05
C GLU A 178 18.98 -10.22 -9.46
N LYS A 179 17.90 -10.31 -10.27
CA LYS A 179 17.47 -11.60 -10.86
C LYS A 179 18.57 -12.22 -11.73
N ALA A 180 19.22 -11.41 -12.57
CA ALA A 180 20.31 -11.85 -13.42
C ALA A 180 21.53 -12.32 -12.59
N ARG A 181 21.84 -11.64 -11.48
CA ARG A 181 22.88 -12.07 -10.52
C ARG A 181 22.51 -13.38 -9.83
N HIS A 182 21.28 -13.51 -9.33
CA HIS A 182 20.81 -14.72 -8.65
C HIS A 182 20.77 -15.93 -9.60
N SER A 183 20.36 -15.74 -10.86
CA SER A 183 20.43 -16.76 -11.90
C SER A 183 21.87 -17.27 -12.12
N ARG A 184 22.85 -16.35 -12.22
CA ARG A 184 24.28 -16.73 -12.32
C ARG A 184 24.76 -17.50 -11.08
N GLN A 185 24.37 -17.06 -9.88
CA GLN A 185 24.72 -17.75 -8.62
C GLN A 185 24.14 -19.18 -8.57
N ASN A 186 22.87 -19.36 -8.95
CA ASN A 186 22.23 -20.68 -8.99
C ASN A 186 22.90 -21.62 -9.99
N ASN A 187 23.34 -21.11 -11.15
CA ASN A 187 24.13 -21.89 -12.11
C ASN A 187 25.47 -22.34 -11.48
N THR A 188 26.21 -21.44 -10.83
CA THR A 188 27.44 -21.78 -10.11
C THR A 188 27.22 -22.80 -8.99
N ILE A 189 26.10 -22.71 -8.25
CA ILE A 189 25.72 -23.71 -7.24
C ILE A 189 25.45 -25.07 -7.89
N GLY A 190 24.74 -25.11 -9.02
CA GLY A 190 24.50 -26.34 -9.78
C GLY A 190 25.80 -26.98 -10.30
N ASP A 191 26.76 -26.19 -10.77
CA ASP A 191 28.06 -26.69 -11.23
C ASP A 191 28.93 -27.19 -10.06
N MET A 192 28.90 -26.52 -8.90
CA MET A 192 29.54 -27.04 -7.67
C MET A 192 28.90 -28.36 -7.20
N GLN A 193 27.57 -28.51 -7.32
CA GLN A 193 26.87 -29.76 -6.97
C GLN A 193 27.24 -30.92 -7.91
N LYS A 194 27.42 -30.66 -9.22
CA LYS A 194 27.97 -31.66 -10.17
C LYS A 194 29.37 -32.08 -9.76
N LEU A 195 30.26 -31.12 -9.49
CA LEU A 195 31.65 -31.38 -9.09
C LEU A 195 31.73 -32.19 -7.78
N ILE A 196 30.90 -31.87 -6.78
CA ILE A 196 30.79 -32.65 -5.54
C ILE A 196 30.33 -34.09 -5.83
N THR A 197 29.37 -34.27 -6.74
CA THR A 197 28.88 -35.60 -7.15
C THR A 197 29.99 -36.42 -7.83
N GLU A 198 30.71 -35.82 -8.79
CA GLU A 198 31.87 -36.46 -9.42
C GLU A 198 32.98 -36.83 -8.44
N LEU A 199 33.25 -35.96 -7.45
CA LEU A 199 34.28 -36.21 -6.43
C LEU A 199 33.85 -37.36 -5.50
N ASN A 200 32.58 -37.40 -5.09
CA ASN A 200 32.03 -38.51 -4.31
C ASN A 200 32.08 -39.84 -5.09
N GLU A 201 31.78 -39.83 -6.39
CA GLU A 201 31.98 -41.01 -7.24
C GLU A 201 33.46 -41.44 -7.32
N LYS A 202 34.39 -40.48 -7.49
CA LYS A 202 35.83 -40.76 -7.53
C LYS A 202 36.31 -41.35 -6.20
N ILE A 203 35.83 -40.83 -5.06
CA ILE A 203 36.09 -41.38 -3.72
C ILE A 203 35.54 -42.81 -3.61
N ALA A 204 34.27 -43.05 -3.97
CA ALA A 204 33.68 -44.39 -3.91
C ALA A 204 34.40 -45.42 -4.80
N ARG A 205 34.92 -44.99 -5.97
CA ARG A 205 35.77 -45.84 -6.83
C ARG A 205 37.11 -46.14 -6.15
N LEU A 206 37.77 -45.15 -5.56
CA LEU A 206 39.03 -45.32 -4.82
C LEU A 206 38.86 -46.17 -3.55
N ASP A 207 37.75 -46.04 -2.83
CA ASP A 207 37.43 -46.87 -1.67
C ASP A 207 37.24 -48.34 -2.05
N ASN A 208 36.64 -48.61 -3.22
CA ASN A 208 36.52 -49.95 -3.78
C ASN A 208 37.88 -50.49 -4.29
N VAL A 209 38.71 -49.66 -4.94
CA VAL A 209 40.09 -50.04 -5.30
C VAL A 209 40.87 -50.36 -4.04
N ALA A 210 40.86 -49.51 -3.02
CA ALA A 210 41.53 -49.77 -1.75
C ALA A 210 40.95 -50.99 -1.02
N LEU A 211 39.65 -51.28 -1.09
CA LEU A 211 39.07 -52.51 -0.54
C LEU A 211 39.49 -53.75 -1.34
N ASN A 212 39.68 -53.64 -2.65
CA ASN A 212 40.13 -54.72 -3.52
C ASN A 212 41.64 -54.93 -3.49
N GLU A 213 42.46 -53.89 -3.43
CA GLU A 213 43.88 -53.96 -3.12
C GLU A 213 44.06 -54.56 -1.73
N ARG A 214 43.28 -54.11 -0.75
CA ARG A 214 43.31 -54.71 0.58
C ARG A 214 42.87 -56.16 0.55
N ASN A 215 41.78 -56.56 -0.11
CA ASN A 215 41.34 -57.97 -0.21
C ASN A 215 42.26 -58.85 -1.07
N SER A 216 42.85 -58.28 -2.12
CA SER A 216 43.83 -58.93 -2.97
C SER A 216 45.09 -59.14 -2.18
N THR A 217 45.59 -58.11 -1.50
CA THR A 217 46.67 -58.21 -0.52
C THR A 217 46.24 -59.22 0.52
N ARG A 218 45.02 -59.26 1.09
CA ARG A 218 44.49 -60.32 2.00
C ARG A 218 44.68 -61.77 1.48
N LYS A 219 44.73 -61.93 0.15
CA LYS A 219 44.90 -63.20 -0.58
C LYS A 219 46.24 -63.29 -1.34
N ILE A 220 47.05 -62.24 -1.32
CA ILE A 220 48.50 -62.26 -1.17
C ILE A 220 48.81 -62.24 0.34
N GLU A 221 47.86 -62.59 1.24
CA GLU A 221 48.05 -62.58 2.68
C GLU A 221 47.49 -63.77 3.54
N ARG A 222 47.43 -65.03 3.06
CA ARG A 222 47.13 -66.27 3.87
C ARG A 222 47.68 -67.61 3.33
N GLU A 223 48.50 -67.61 2.30
CA GLU A 223 49.15 -68.80 1.71
C GLU A 223 50.59 -68.89 2.20
N LYS A 224 51.11 -67.78 2.72
CA LYS A 224 52.40 -67.75 3.39
C LYS A 224 52.44 -68.59 4.65
N GLU A 225 51.36 -68.65 5.44
CA GLU A 225 51.39 -69.50 6.65
C GLU A 225 51.55 -70.95 6.26
N LYS A 226 50.79 -71.41 5.25
CA LYS A 226 50.92 -72.75 4.66
C LYS A 226 52.36 -73.01 4.21
N LEU A 227 52.89 -72.12 3.37
CA LEU A 227 54.27 -72.20 2.90
C LEU A 227 55.32 -72.02 4.03
N ASN A 228 54.98 -71.47 5.20
CA ASN A 228 55.83 -71.38 6.40
C ASN A 228 55.73 -72.63 7.30
N GLU A 229 54.54 -73.21 7.42
CA GLU A 229 54.30 -74.54 7.95
C GLU A 229 55.10 -75.57 7.12
N GLU A 230 55.27 -75.32 5.82
CA GLU A 230 56.12 -76.08 4.90
C GLU A 230 57.65 -75.89 5.13
N LEU A 231 58.21 -74.74 5.61
CA LEU A 231 59.66 -74.59 6.12
C LEU A 231 59.53 -75.46 7.43
N THR A 232 58.65 -75.13 8.37
CA THR A 232 58.88 -75.60 9.75
C THR A 232 58.85 -77.12 9.81
N THR A 233 57.97 -77.75 9.03
CA THR A 233 58.04 -79.19 8.71
C THR A 233 59.29 -79.61 7.90
N ALA A 234 59.67 -78.95 6.80
CA ALA A 234 60.87 -79.29 6.03
C ALA A 234 62.19 -79.18 6.85
N LYS A 235 62.44 -78.05 7.55
CA LYS A 235 63.58 -77.87 8.48
C LYS A 235 63.59 -78.95 9.55
N GLU A 236 62.44 -79.30 10.10
CA GLU A 236 62.35 -80.40 11.07
C GLU A 236 62.73 -81.74 10.43
N ILE A 237 62.24 -82.05 9.22
CA ILE A 237 62.60 -83.27 8.47
C ILE A 237 64.11 -83.29 8.21
N ILE A 238 64.67 -82.18 7.75
CA ILE A 238 66.11 -81.99 7.51
C ILE A 238 66.91 -82.21 8.80
N GLN A 239 66.50 -81.62 9.93
CA GLN A 239 67.17 -81.79 11.22
C GLN A 239 67.05 -83.23 11.76
N LYS A 240 65.91 -83.90 11.52
CA LYS A 240 65.70 -85.33 11.84
C LYS A 240 66.61 -86.23 10.99
N GLN A 241 66.78 -85.93 9.69
CA GLN A 241 67.71 -86.65 8.82
C GLN A 241 69.18 -86.38 9.19
N ALA A 242 69.55 -85.15 9.53
CA ALA A 242 70.91 -84.81 9.98
C ALA A 242 71.30 -85.61 11.25
N LYS A 243 70.43 -85.63 12.27
CA LYS A 243 70.62 -86.47 13.46
C LYS A 243 70.79 -87.94 13.11
N LYS A 244 69.93 -88.48 12.23
CA LYS A 244 70.01 -89.88 11.77
C LYS A 244 71.30 -90.18 10.99
N ILE A 245 71.81 -89.22 10.22
CA ILE A 245 73.10 -89.32 9.52
C ILE A 245 74.25 -89.40 10.54
N ASP A 246 74.21 -88.61 11.61
CA ASP A 246 75.24 -88.66 12.66
C ASP A 246 75.17 -89.92 13.53
N GLU A 247 73.96 -90.40 13.86
CA GLU A 247 73.73 -91.73 14.47
C GLU A 247 74.35 -92.85 13.62
N LEU A 248 74.14 -92.81 12.29
CA LEU A 248 74.71 -93.77 11.35
C LEU A 248 76.24 -93.63 11.19
N LYS A 249 76.81 -92.42 11.25
CA LYS A 249 78.27 -92.22 11.31
C LYS A 249 78.87 -92.87 12.57
N ASP A 250 78.21 -92.73 13.71
CA ASP A 250 78.67 -93.33 14.97
C ASP A 250 78.48 -94.85 15.02
N GLU A 251 77.44 -95.40 14.39
CA GLU A 251 77.36 -96.83 14.13
C GLU A 251 78.51 -97.32 13.21
N CYS A 252 78.79 -96.62 12.11
CA CYS A 252 79.90 -96.97 11.22
C CYS A 252 81.26 -96.91 11.94
N ARG A 253 81.49 -95.90 12.81
CA ARG A 253 82.68 -95.82 13.68
C ARG A 253 82.77 -97.01 14.64
N LYS A 254 81.67 -97.37 15.31
CA LYS A 254 81.62 -98.54 16.22
C LYS A 254 81.89 -99.86 15.49
N ARG A 255 81.29 -100.05 14.31
CA ARG A 255 81.51 -101.24 13.47
C ARG A 255 82.96 -101.31 12.96
N GLY A 256 83.52 -100.19 12.49
CA GLY A 256 84.93 -100.10 12.10
C GLY A 256 85.88 -100.43 13.26
N ASN A 257 85.60 -99.93 14.47
CA ASN A 257 86.41 -100.27 15.65
C ASN A 257 86.36 -101.77 16.02
N GLU A 258 85.23 -102.46 15.83
CA GLU A 258 85.16 -103.91 16.05
C GLU A 258 85.79 -104.70 14.88
N VAL A 259 85.72 -104.22 13.64
CA VAL A 259 86.48 -104.77 12.50
C VAL A 259 87.98 -104.69 12.77
N ASN A 260 88.51 -103.52 13.13
CA ASN A 260 89.91 -103.30 13.53
C ASN A 260 90.34 -104.11 14.78
N ARG A 261 89.39 -104.74 15.51
CA ARG A 261 89.61 -105.61 16.66
C ARG A 261 89.52 -107.09 16.30
N LEU A 262 88.72 -107.44 15.28
CA LEU A 262 88.64 -108.78 14.70
C LEU A 262 89.81 -109.04 13.75
N GLU A 263 90.25 -108.03 12.99
CA GLU A 263 91.46 -108.08 12.15
C GLU A 263 92.70 -108.36 13.01
N ARG A 264 92.94 -107.61 14.09
CA ARG A 264 94.06 -107.90 15.02
C ARG A 264 93.99 -109.29 15.64
N LYS A 265 92.80 -109.82 15.92
CA LYS A 265 92.64 -111.22 16.39
C LYS A 265 92.91 -112.24 15.28
N LEU A 266 92.74 -111.87 14.02
CA LEU A 266 93.11 -112.69 12.87
C LEU A 266 94.63 -112.67 12.71
N GLU A 267 95.27 -111.50 12.76
CA GLU A 267 96.74 -111.34 12.77
C GLU A 267 97.39 -112.14 13.93
N ASP A 268 96.87 -112.01 15.16
CA ASP A 268 97.28 -112.80 16.32
C ASP A 268 97.19 -114.32 16.06
N LYS A 269 96.17 -114.75 15.30
CA LYS A 269 95.93 -116.17 14.97
C LYS A 269 96.75 -116.66 13.79
N GLU A 270 97.02 -115.82 12.81
CA GLU A 270 97.90 -116.10 11.68
C GLU A 270 99.35 -116.20 12.16
N ALA A 271 99.77 -115.35 13.12
CA ALA A 271 101.04 -115.49 13.83
C ALA A 271 101.12 -116.84 14.58
N MET A 272 100.10 -117.18 15.40
CA MET A 272 100.05 -118.49 16.08
C MET A 272 100.08 -119.68 15.10
N MET A 273 99.42 -119.57 13.94
CA MET A 273 99.47 -120.62 12.90
C MET A 273 100.83 -120.68 12.22
N ALA A 274 101.49 -119.55 11.96
CA ALA A 274 102.83 -119.50 11.40
C ALA A 274 103.87 -120.14 12.35
N ASP A 275 103.78 -119.88 13.66
CA ASP A 275 104.60 -120.54 14.66
C ASP A 275 104.30 -122.04 14.75
N CYS A 276 103.02 -122.47 14.74
CA CYS A 276 102.68 -123.91 14.68
C CYS A 276 103.22 -124.59 13.40
N VAL A 277 103.18 -123.92 12.24
CA VAL A 277 103.74 -124.42 10.97
C VAL A 277 105.27 -124.48 11.01
N LYS A 278 105.92 -123.57 11.74
CA LYS A 278 107.37 -123.57 11.98
C LYS A 278 107.78 -124.71 12.91
N GLU A 279 107.10 -124.89 14.04
CA GLU A 279 107.29 -126.04 14.93
C GLU A 279 107.08 -127.38 14.20
N LEU A 280 106.04 -127.48 13.35
CA LEU A 280 105.83 -128.64 12.49
C LEU A 280 106.97 -128.87 11.48
N LYS A 281 107.51 -127.80 10.87
CA LYS A 281 108.65 -127.91 9.94
C LYS A 281 109.93 -128.34 10.64
N ASP A 282 110.23 -127.81 11.82
CA ASP A 282 111.45 -128.15 12.56
C ASP A 282 111.32 -129.55 13.21
N SER A 283 110.15 -129.92 13.74
CA SER A 283 109.85 -131.31 14.16
C SER A 283 109.94 -132.30 12.98
N HIS A 284 109.52 -131.89 11.77
CA HIS A 284 109.69 -132.72 10.58
C HIS A 284 111.16 -132.88 10.18
N LYS A 285 111.98 -131.81 10.21
CA LYS A 285 113.45 -131.92 10.01
C LYS A 285 114.09 -132.87 11.02
N GLU A 286 113.71 -132.77 12.28
CA GLU A 286 114.26 -133.60 13.36
C GLU A 286 113.89 -135.08 13.17
N ARG A 287 112.64 -135.38 12.84
CA ARG A 287 112.20 -136.71 12.40
C ARG A 287 112.92 -137.20 11.13
N LEU A 288 113.25 -136.31 10.20
CA LEU A 288 113.95 -136.68 8.97
C LEU A 288 115.40 -137.12 9.28
N LYS A 289 116.10 -136.39 10.15
CA LYS A 289 117.40 -136.81 10.70
C LYS A 289 117.33 -138.12 11.48
N GLU A 290 116.30 -138.31 12.32
CA GLU A 290 116.10 -139.61 13.00
C GLU A 290 115.91 -140.75 11.99
N MET A 291 115.17 -140.53 10.90
CA MET A 291 114.91 -141.53 9.87
C MET A 291 116.18 -141.86 9.07
N GLU A 292 117.00 -140.86 8.73
CA GLU A 292 118.33 -141.07 8.13
C GLU A 292 119.23 -141.92 9.04
N GLN A 293 119.30 -141.58 10.33
CA GLN A 293 120.05 -142.34 11.33
C GLN A 293 119.55 -143.79 11.47
N LYS A 294 118.22 -143.98 11.50
CA LYS A 294 117.57 -145.30 11.57
C LYS A 294 117.81 -146.13 10.30
N VAL A 295 117.85 -145.53 9.11
CA VAL A 295 118.20 -146.22 7.86
C VAL A 295 119.65 -146.71 7.88
N GLU A 296 120.57 -145.93 8.44
CA GLU A 296 121.99 -146.33 8.52
C GLU A 296 122.21 -147.48 9.52
N ASP A 297 121.53 -147.48 10.67
CA ASP A 297 121.59 -148.61 11.61
C ASP A 297 120.80 -149.84 11.14
N VAL A 298 119.76 -149.68 10.31
CA VAL A 298 119.11 -150.79 9.61
C VAL A 298 120.06 -151.44 8.60
N LYS A 299 120.85 -150.67 7.83
CA LYS A 299 121.92 -151.22 6.97
C LYS A 299 122.93 -152.04 7.79
N ARG A 300 123.34 -151.55 8.97
CA ARG A 300 124.26 -152.26 9.89
C ARG A 300 123.64 -153.55 10.49
N LYS A 301 122.31 -153.61 10.67
CA LYS A 301 121.61 -154.80 11.17
C LYS A 301 121.32 -155.83 10.07
N ASN A 302 120.94 -155.41 8.86
CA ASN A 302 120.58 -156.35 7.79
C ASN A 302 121.77 -157.26 7.40
N SER A 303 122.97 -156.67 7.28
CA SER A 303 124.22 -157.40 7.01
C SER A 303 124.65 -158.39 8.11
N LYS A 304 124.01 -158.38 9.29
CA LYS A 304 124.19 -159.40 10.34
C LYS A 304 123.08 -160.44 10.29
N LEU A 305 121.84 -160.00 10.12
CA LEU A 305 120.67 -160.88 10.07
C LEU A 305 120.68 -161.83 8.86
N GLU A 306 121.26 -161.46 7.71
CA GLU A 306 121.40 -162.39 6.57
C GLU A 306 122.27 -163.61 6.90
N ASN A 307 123.28 -163.48 7.77
CA ASN A 307 124.12 -164.61 8.20
C ASN A 307 123.41 -165.51 9.23
N GLU A 308 122.54 -164.94 10.08
CA GLU A 308 121.84 -165.68 11.14
C GLU A 308 120.53 -166.33 10.64
N ASN A 309 119.95 -165.82 9.55
CA ASN A 309 118.75 -166.38 8.91
C ASN A 309 119.03 -167.71 8.14
N SER A 310 120.29 -168.16 8.08
CA SER A 310 120.68 -169.39 7.37
C SER A 310 120.37 -170.69 8.14
N THR A 311 120.19 -170.66 9.47
CA THR A 311 120.30 -171.87 10.30
C THR A 311 119.19 -172.10 11.33
N GLN A 312 118.33 -171.12 11.65
CA GLN A 312 117.37 -171.30 12.75
C GLN A 312 116.05 -170.50 12.68
N LYS A 313 115.31 -170.57 11.56
CA LYS A 313 113.86 -170.22 11.58
C LYS A 313 112.92 -171.21 10.91
N SER A 314 112.81 -172.38 11.55
CA SER A 314 111.50 -173.01 11.74
C SER A 314 110.81 -172.38 12.99
N GLN A 315 109.64 -171.68 12.86
CA GLN A 315 108.69 -171.06 13.89
C GLN A 315 108.98 -169.61 14.48
N ILE A 316 108.11 -168.84 15.21
CA ILE A 316 106.68 -168.32 15.05
C ILE A 316 106.32 -167.19 16.12
N GLU A 317 105.31 -166.29 15.92
CA GLU A 317 105.01 -165.05 16.74
C GLU A 317 103.48 -164.62 16.94
N THR A 318 103.09 -163.72 17.90
CA THR A 318 101.64 -163.34 18.29
C THR A 318 101.30 -161.88 19.00
N PHE A 319 100.18 -161.06 18.68
CA PHE A 319 99.32 -159.89 19.37
C PHE A 319 99.46 -158.24 19.21
N GLN A 320 98.63 -157.13 19.59
CA GLN A 320 97.14 -156.62 19.69
C GLN A 320 96.68 -155.09 20.27
N ARG A 321 95.75 -154.20 19.66
CA ARG A 321 94.65 -153.06 20.07
C ARG A 321 94.85 -151.60 20.81
N GLU A 322 94.02 -150.45 21.05
CA GLU A 322 92.69 -149.62 20.73
C GLU A 322 92.42 -148.09 21.40
N SER A 323 91.37 -147.17 21.12
CA SER A 323 90.94 -145.74 21.73
C SER A 323 89.56 -144.96 21.25
N SER A 324 88.88 -143.71 21.48
CA SER A 324 88.77 -142.31 22.25
C SER A 324 87.48 -141.27 21.98
N VAL A 325 87.09 -140.10 22.72
CA VAL A 325 85.89 -139.02 22.56
C VAL A 325 86.00 -137.53 23.27
N ASP A 326 85.20 -136.36 23.47
CA ASP A 326 83.85 -135.52 23.25
C ASP A 326 83.92 -133.87 23.56
N SER A 327 83.08 -132.73 23.76
CA SER A 327 81.66 -132.02 24.01
C SER A 327 81.57 -130.37 23.72
N ASP A 328 80.73 -129.24 24.00
CA ASP A 328 79.40 -128.59 24.60
C ASP A 328 79.03 -126.97 24.28
N TYR A 329 77.90 -126.21 24.70
CA TYR A 329 77.43 -124.72 24.33
C TYR A 329 76.26 -123.79 25.09
N GLY A 330 76.06 -122.38 24.92
CA GLY A 330 74.75 -121.46 24.97
C GLY A 330 74.43 -120.02 25.76
N ARG A 331 73.39 -119.11 25.40
CA ARG A 331 72.39 -118.09 26.17
C ARG A 331 72.29 -116.41 26.12
N SER A 332 71.14 -115.59 26.32
CA SER A 332 70.90 -113.99 26.41
C SER A 332 69.46 -113.18 26.64
N SER A 333 69.25 -111.78 26.93
CA SER A 333 67.94 -110.83 27.03
C SER A 333 68.05 -109.19 27.35
N SER A 334 67.18 -108.05 27.58
CA SER A 334 65.73 -107.36 27.45
C SER A 334 65.46 -105.77 27.94
N GLY A 335 64.30 -104.93 27.73
CA GLY A 335 63.84 -103.54 28.39
C GLY A 335 62.83 -102.32 27.78
N ARG A 336 62.13 -101.28 28.49
CA ARG A 336 61.34 -99.92 28.03
C ARG A 336 60.41 -98.90 28.99
N LEU A 337 59.93 -97.58 28.66
CA LEU A 337 59.00 -96.46 29.40
C LEU A 337 58.41 -95.13 28.56
N SER A 338 57.66 -93.93 28.81
CA SER A 338 56.65 -93.07 29.73
C SER A 338 56.14 -91.50 29.35
N THR A 339 55.01 -90.75 29.79
CA THR A 339 54.45 -89.26 29.44
C THR A 339 53.30 -88.35 30.27
N LEU A 340 52.87 -87.00 30.00
CA LEU A 340 51.82 -85.97 30.67
C LEU A 340 51.37 -84.54 29.91
N GLY A 341 50.50 -83.40 30.09
CA GLY A 341 49.35 -82.58 30.87
C GLY A 341 49.07 -80.97 30.47
N ARG A 342 48.17 -79.87 30.75
CA ARG A 342 46.78 -79.29 31.32
C ARG A 342 46.30 -77.69 31.02
N GLN A 343 45.15 -76.97 31.51
CA GLN A 343 44.50 -75.55 31.12
C GLN A 343 43.36 -74.64 32.00
N TYR A 344 42.81 -73.34 31.70
CA TYR A 344 41.69 -72.40 32.42
C TYR A 344 40.94 -71.01 31.81
N SER A 345 40.02 -70.13 32.47
CA SER A 345 39.14 -68.82 32.03
C SER A 345 38.44 -67.77 33.13
N LEU A 346 37.51 -66.65 33.16
CA LEU A 346 36.51 -65.64 32.42
C LEU A 346 35.84 -64.27 33.17
N THR A 347 34.83 -63.36 32.71
CA THR A 347 34.31 -61.91 33.22
C THR A 347 32.79 -61.19 33.04
N SER A 348 32.38 -59.85 33.39
CA SER A 348 30.96 -59.04 33.37
C SER A 348 30.87 -57.37 33.55
N ILE A 349 29.88 -56.31 33.68
CA ILE A 349 28.37 -55.71 33.66
C ILE A 349 28.20 -54.04 33.81
N GLY A 350 27.21 -52.99 33.84
CA GLY A 350 25.69 -52.41 33.82
C GLY A 350 25.47 -50.75 34.04
N SER A 351 24.44 -49.74 34.17
CA SER A 351 22.92 -49.21 34.07
C SER A 351 22.61 -47.60 34.47
N PHE A 352 21.51 -46.64 34.51
CA PHE A 352 20.10 -46.07 34.00
C PHE A 352 19.47 -44.57 34.52
N SER A 353 18.30 -43.86 34.09
CA SER A 353 17.71 -42.39 34.50
C SER A 353 16.16 -41.76 34.19
N SER A 354 15.65 -40.44 34.49
CA SER A 354 14.18 -39.76 34.31
C SER A 354 13.74 -38.13 34.52
N ILE A 355 12.50 -37.47 34.19
CA ILE A 355 12.00 -35.92 34.14
C ILE A 355 10.38 -35.40 34.24
N ARG A 356 9.85 -34.05 34.39
CA ARG A 356 8.34 -33.41 34.38
C ARG A 356 7.89 -31.78 34.29
N THR A 357 6.56 -31.24 34.19
CA THR A 357 5.91 -29.75 34.00
C THR A 357 4.37 -29.33 34.52
N VAL A 358 3.41 -28.25 34.42
CA VAL A 358 2.77 -26.97 33.62
C VAL A 358 1.70 -25.84 34.30
N GLY A 359 0.81 -24.91 33.64
CA GLY A 359 -0.12 -23.68 34.19
C GLY A 359 -1.47 -22.93 33.48
N LEU A 360 -2.12 -21.71 33.88
CA LEU A 360 -3.53 -20.98 33.51
C LEU A 360 -3.80 -19.33 33.71
N SER A 361 -4.89 -18.37 33.61
CA SER A 361 -6.39 -17.90 33.22
C SER A 361 -6.84 -16.29 33.49
N ARG A 362 -7.95 -15.37 33.32
CA ARG A 362 -9.40 -14.88 32.77
C ARG A 362 -9.83 -13.27 33.03
N LYS A 363 -10.94 -12.35 32.87
CA LYS A 363 -12.44 -11.93 32.43
C LYS A 363 -12.82 -10.28 32.45
N ASP A 364 -13.91 -9.34 32.29
CA ASP A 364 -15.45 -8.90 32.01
C ASP A 364 -15.78 -7.28 31.67
N SER A 365 -16.88 -6.35 31.56
CA SER A 365 -18.44 -5.97 31.67
C SER A 365 -19.11 -4.52 31.09
N VAL A 366 -20.44 -3.98 31.23
CA VAL A 366 -21.23 -2.71 30.58
C VAL A 366 -22.50 -1.92 31.35
N SER A 367 -23.52 -0.92 31.07
CA SER A 367 -24.30 0.03 30.04
C SER A 367 -25.49 1.17 30.49
N ASP A 368 -26.21 2.07 29.65
CA ASP A 368 -27.67 2.78 29.59
C ASP A 368 -28.23 4.39 29.65
N MET A 369 -29.51 4.88 29.20
CA MET A 369 -30.17 6.35 28.94
C MET A 369 -31.84 6.63 28.84
N THR A 370 -32.76 7.72 28.55
CA THR A 370 -33.15 9.29 28.54
C THR A 370 -34.70 9.85 28.12
N SER A 371 -35.26 11.17 28.14
CA SER A 371 -36.75 11.73 27.77
C SER A 371 -37.27 13.34 27.61
N SER A 372 -38.57 13.83 27.22
CA SER A 372 -39.24 15.30 27.04
C SER A 372 -40.87 15.54 26.71
N MET A 373 -41.79 16.62 26.39
CA MET A 373 -42.15 18.18 26.24
C MET A 373 -43.70 18.70 25.81
N TYR A 374 -44.34 20.00 25.89
CA TYR A 374 -45.63 20.67 25.14
C TYR A 374 -46.36 22.18 25.43
N SER A 375 -47.53 22.75 24.80
CA SER A 375 -48.23 24.22 24.87
C SER A 375 -49.80 24.68 24.43
N LEU A 376 -50.34 26.02 24.28
CA LEU A 376 -51.85 26.60 24.19
C LEU A 376 -52.40 28.04 23.48
N ARG A 377 -53.74 28.59 23.47
CA ARG A 377 -54.41 29.89 22.77
C ARG A 377 -55.89 30.62 23.10
N GLY A 378 -56.53 31.72 22.42
CA GLY A 378 -57.87 32.58 22.69
C GLY A 378 -58.71 33.62 21.66
N ARG A 379 -59.83 34.48 21.97
CA ARG A 379 -60.81 35.39 21.04
C ARG A 379 -61.66 36.79 21.46
N ARG A 380 -62.79 37.38 20.78
CA ARG A 380 -63.47 38.85 20.78
C ARG A 380 -65.03 39.23 20.27
N ASP A 381 -65.67 40.52 20.29
CA ASP A 381 -66.68 41.33 19.32
C ASP A 381 -68.17 42.05 19.66
N SER A 382 -68.75 43.22 19.07
CA SER A 382 -70.24 43.88 19.09
C SER A 382 -70.69 45.37 18.45
N THR A 383 -72.01 45.87 18.17
CA THR A 383 -72.60 47.28 17.59
C THR A 383 -74.21 47.77 17.55
N TYR A 384 -74.69 49.07 17.17
CA TYR A 384 -76.08 49.72 16.59
C TYR A 384 -77.08 50.82 17.34
N ASP A 385 -78.15 51.71 16.96
CA ASP A 385 -78.94 52.51 15.81
C ASP A 385 -80.02 53.77 16.14
N MET A 386 -81.02 54.37 15.29
CA MET A 386 -81.84 55.75 15.40
C MET A 386 -83.38 56.13 14.79
N THR A 387 -84.05 57.40 14.78
CA THR A 387 -85.56 57.85 14.41
C THR A 387 -86.12 59.41 14.17
N SER A 388 -87.43 59.84 13.72
CA SER A 388 -88.13 61.27 13.46
C SER A 388 -89.79 61.46 13.39
N SER A 389 -90.77 62.46 13.03
CA SER A 389 -91.14 63.89 12.42
C SER A 389 -92.69 64.53 12.55
N ILE A 390 -93.21 65.78 12.05
CA ILE A 390 -94.58 66.60 12.35
C ILE A 390 -95.29 67.72 11.32
N SER A 391 -96.63 68.27 11.36
CA SER A 391 -97.27 69.55 10.63
C SER A 391 -98.73 70.27 10.91
N ASN A 392 -99.03 71.56 10.42
CA ASN A 392 -100.34 72.42 10.15
C ASN A 392 -100.95 73.54 11.16
N SER A 393 -101.90 74.56 10.99
CA SER A 393 -102.64 75.47 9.94
C SER A 393 -103.58 76.70 10.51
N VAL A 394 -104.21 77.71 9.75
CA VAL A 394 -104.93 79.02 10.24
C VAL A 394 -106.00 79.86 9.32
N GLY A 395 -106.87 80.85 9.79
CA GLY A 395 -107.73 81.94 9.06
C GLY A 395 -108.88 82.77 9.87
N LEU A 396 -109.79 83.78 9.53
CA LEU A 396 -110.08 84.96 8.55
C LEU A 396 -111.43 85.91 8.69
N GLN A 397 -111.43 87.28 8.45
CA GLN A 397 -112.44 88.32 7.82
C GLN A 397 -113.62 89.28 8.43
N ARG A 398 -113.72 90.58 7.94
CA ARG A 398 -114.88 91.61 7.67
C ARG A 398 -115.22 92.94 8.51
N SER A 399 -116.00 93.92 7.95
CA SER A 399 -115.99 95.43 8.27
C SER A 399 -117.28 96.32 8.06
N PRO A 400 -117.48 97.53 8.72
CA PRO A 400 -118.35 98.67 8.22
C PRO A 400 -118.08 100.15 8.71
N SER A 401 -118.87 101.15 8.24
CA SER A 401 -119.16 102.56 8.74
C SER A 401 -118.10 103.71 8.79
N THR A 402 -118.58 104.97 8.99
CA THR A 402 -117.86 106.27 8.85
C THR A 402 -117.58 107.09 10.13
N SER A 403 -118.32 106.96 11.24
CA SER A 403 -117.72 107.30 12.55
C SER A 403 -116.57 106.33 12.84
N GLN A 404 -116.79 105.08 12.44
CA GLN A 404 -115.74 104.08 12.22
C GLN A 404 -114.78 104.43 11.06
N VAL A 405 -114.86 105.56 10.34
CA VAL A 405 -113.78 106.00 9.41
C VAL A 405 -112.73 106.79 10.17
N MET A 406 -113.04 107.80 11.00
CA MET A 406 -111.97 108.44 11.81
C MET A 406 -111.36 107.46 12.82
N GLU A 407 -112.18 106.58 13.41
CA GLU A 407 -111.66 105.49 14.24
C GLU A 407 -110.85 104.48 13.42
N LYS A 408 -111.23 104.19 12.16
CA LYS A 408 -110.38 103.43 11.23
C LYS A 408 -109.20 104.19 10.69
N GLU A 409 -109.17 105.51 10.63
CA GLU A 409 -108.00 106.28 10.16
C GLU A 409 -106.95 106.27 11.27
N ARG A 410 -107.40 106.40 12.53
CA ARG A 410 -106.57 106.13 13.70
C ARG A 410 -106.12 104.66 13.74
N ARG A 411 -107.03 103.70 13.52
CA ARG A 411 -106.70 102.28 13.43
C ARG A 411 -105.90 101.91 12.18
N ILE A 412 -105.95 102.70 11.10
CA ILE A 412 -105.13 102.54 9.88
C ILE A 412 -103.75 103.08 10.17
N LEU A 413 -103.59 104.23 10.81
CA LEU A 413 -102.28 104.71 11.28
C LEU A 413 -101.65 103.76 12.31
N GLU A 414 -102.46 103.12 13.17
CA GLU A 414 -102.01 102.01 14.01
C GLU A 414 -101.65 100.78 13.18
N LEU A 415 -102.52 100.30 12.28
CA LEU A 415 -102.28 99.16 11.40
C LEU A 415 -101.15 99.39 10.39
N GLU A 416 -100.79 100.63 10.08
CA GLU A 416 -99.67 101.02 9.23
C GLU A 416 -98.37 101.03 10.03
N LYS A 417 -98.40 101.44 11.30
CA LYS A 417 -97.30 101.21 12.25
C LYS A 417 -97.13 99.72 12.56
N GLU A 418 -98.22 98.98 12.73
CA GLU A 418 -98.26 97.54 12.94
C GLU A 418 -97.74 96.81 11.70
N LYS A 419 -98.16 97.20 10.49
CA LYS A 419 -97.62 96.74 9.19
C LYS A 419 -96.16 97.13 8.98
N ALA A 420 -95.72 98.29 9.47
CA ALA A 420 -94.31 98.70 9.41
C ALA A 420 -93.45 97.83 10.34
N ALA A 421 -93.90 97.59 11.58
CA ALA A 421 -93.27 96.67 12.52
C ALA A 421 -93.25 95.23 11.99
N ILE A 422 -94.39 94.71 11.51
CA ILE A 422 -94.48 93.40 10.86
C ILE A 422 -93.58 93.33 9.61
N ASN A 423 -93.37 94.42 8.87
CA ASN A 423 -92.40 94.45 7.76
C ASN A 423 -90.94 94.44 8.24
N THR A 424 -90.59 95.12 9.35
CA THR A 424 -89.24 95.02 9.93
C THR A 424 -89.00 93.62 10.49
N ASP A 425 -89.98 93.04 11.17
CA ASP A 425 -89.90 91.69 11.73
C ASP A 425 -89.85 90.64 10.61
N LEU A 426 -90.64 90.79 9.55
CA LEU A 426 -90.57 89.94 8.36
C LEU A 426 -89.22 90.08 7.63
N GLN A 427 -88.55 91.24 7.67
CA GLN A 427 -87.19 91.36 7.17
C GLN A 427 -86.15 90.74 8.12
N LEU A 428 -86.33 90.80 9.44
CA LEU A 428 -85.47 90.13 10.42
C LEU A 428 -85.58 88.61 10.27
N VAL A 429 -86.80 88.06 10.30
CA VAL A 429 -87.08 86.63 10.08
C VAL A 429 -86.56 86.15 8.71
N LYS A 430 -86.62 86.98 7.65
CA LYS A 430 -85.98 86.65 6.37
C LYS A 430 -84.45 86.57 6.47
N ARG A 431 -83.81 87.53 7.15
CA ARG A 431 -82.35 87.51 7.38
C ARG A 431 -81.92 86.30 8.23
N GLU A 432 -82.66 85.99 9.30
CA GLU A 432 -82.44 84.79 10.12
C GLU A 432 -82.62 83.51 9.29
N LEU A 433 -83.68 83.42 8.48
CA LEU A 433 -83.94 82.27 7.63
C LEU A 433 -82.89 82.10 6.51
N ASP A 434 -82.32 83.19 6.00
CA ASP A 434 -81.20 83.14 5.05
C ASP A 434 -79.86 82.80 5.75
N VAL A 435 -79.66 83.22 7.01
CA VAL A 435 -78.55 82.73 7.85
C VAL A 435 -78.70 81.22 8.12
N TYR A 436 -79.90 80.73 8.45
CA TYR A 436 -80.14 79.30 8.64
C TYR A 436 -79.94 78.49 7.35
N LYS A 437 -80.31 79.01 6.18
CA LYS A 437 -79.95 78.38 4.88
C LYS A 437 -78.42 78.31 4.69
N SER A 438 -77.71 79.40 5.01
CA SER A 438 -76.25 79.43 4.88
C SER A 438 -75.57 78.45 5.83
N GLN A 439 -76.03 78.35 7.07
CA GLN A 439 -75.57 77.35 8.05
C GLN A 439 -75.91 75.93 7.61
N LEU A 440 -77.11 75.66 7.10
CA LEU A 440 -77.51 74.35 6.59
C LEU A 440 -76.63 73.93 5.41
N SER A 441 -76.40 74.83 4.44
CA SER A 441 -75.54 74.57 3.28
C SER A 441 -74.08 74.33 3.70
N ALA A 442 -73.57 75.04 4.71
CA ALA A 442 -72.25 74.77 5.28
C ALA A 442 -72.17 73.37 5.92
N VAL A 443 -73.16 72.98 6.74
CA VAL A 443 -73.25 71.64 7.35
C VAL A 443 -73.42 70.53 6.31
N GLU A 444 -74.13 70.79 5.21
CA GLU A 444 -74.23 69.85 4.08
C GLU A 444 -72.87 69.69 3.36
N SER A 445 -72.13 70.78 3.14
CA SER A 445 -70.78 70.71 2.57
C SER A 445 -69.77 70.00 3.49
N GLU A 446 -69.88 70.19 4.80
CA GLU A 446 -69.07 69.47 5.80
C GLU A 446 -69.41 67.98 5.81
N LYS A 447 -70.70 67.63 5.76
CA LYS A 447 -71.19 66.25 5.63
C LYS A 447 -70.65 65.55 4.37
N GLU A 448 -70.59 66.23 3.22
CA GLU A 448 -69.99 65.66 2.00
C GLU A 448 -68.45 65.51 2.10
N SER A 449 -67.78 66.48 2.73
CA SER A 449 -66.34 66.40 3.04
C SER A 449 -66.02 65.22 3.98
N LEU A 450 -66.84 65.03 5.02
CA LEU A 450 -66.73 63.90 5.94
C LEU A 450 -67.07 62.57 5.26
N GLN A 451 -68.08 62.50 4.38
CA GLN A 451 -68.38 61.28 3.62
C GLN A 451 -67.26 60.92 2.64
N THR A 452 -66.66 61.89 1.93
CA THR A 452 -65.53 61.61 1.04
C THR A 452 -64.27 61.21 1.81
N THR A 453 -64.05 61.79 3.00
CA THR A 453 -62.98 61.38 3.92
C THR A 453 -63.20 59.96 4.46
N LEU A 454 -64.42 59.62 4.88
CA LEU A 454 -64.81 58.28 5.32
C LEU A 454 -64.59 57.23 4.21
N ARG A 455 -64.97 57.55 2.97
CA ARG A 455 -64.72 56.67 1.80
C ARG A 455 -63.22 56.47 1.54
N LYS A 456 -62.40 57.53 1.61
CA LYS A 456 -60.94 57.43 1.49
C LYS A 456 -60.34 56.52 2.58
N GLN A 457 -60.69 56.74 3.84
CA GLN A 457 -60.22 55.91 4.96
C GLN A 457 -60.68 54.46 4.85
N THR A 458 -61.92 54.22 4.41
CA THR A 458 -62.45 52.86 4.18
C THR A 458 -61.67 52.12 3.11
N ASN A 459 -61.35 52.78 1.99
CA ASN A 459 -60.53 52.18 0.93
C ASN A 459 -59.10 51.88 1.43
N GLN A 460 -58.50 52.82 2.17
CA GLN A 460 -57.15 52.67 2.74
C GLN A 460 -57.08 51.54 3.79
N LEU A 461 -58.16 51.34 4.56
CA LEU A 461 -58.31 50.20 5.48
C LEU A 461 -58.44 48.86 4.74
N GLN A 462 -59.20 48.82 3.64
CA GLN A 462 -59.29 47.61 2.80
C GLN A 462 -57.95 47.29 2.13
N GLU A 463 -57.21 48.29 1.65
CA GLU A 463 -55.91 48.11 1.01
C GLU A 463 -54.84 47.63 2.01
N THR A 464 -54.72 48.28 3.17
CA THR A 464 -53.81 47.81 4.24
C THR A 464 -54.19 46.40 4.72
N THR A 465 -55.48 46.06 4.78
CA THR A 465 -55.95 44.69 5.06
C THR A 465 -55.53 43.69 3.97
N ARG A 466 -55.56 44.07 2.68
CA ARG A 466 -55.04 43.22 1.58
C ARG A 466 -53.53 43.04 1.67
N GLN A 467 -52.78 44.12 1.95
CA GLN A 467 -51.33 44.08 2.12
C GLN A 467 -50.94 43.18 3.31
N PHE A 468 -51.61 43.31 4.47
CA PHE A 468 -51.42 42.44 5.63
C PHE A 468 -51.67 40.97 5.29
N ASN A 469 -52.78 40.63 4.63
CA ASN A 469 -53.09 39.26 4.24
C ASN A 469 -52.08 38.69 3.21
N SER A 470 -51.48 39.54 2.37
CA SER A 470 -50.40 39.16 1.46
C SER A 470 -49.10 38.88 2.22
N ALA A 471 -48.74 39.77 3.15
CA ALA A 471 -47.57 39.61 4.02
C ALA A 471 -47.66 38.36 4.90
N GLN A 472 -48.84 38.07 5.48
CA GLN A 472 -49.08 36.85 6.25
C GLN A 472 -48.87 35.60 5.39
N LYS A 473 -49.46 35.52 4.19
CA LYS A 473 -49.24 34.40 3.27
C LYS A 473 -47.78 34.23 2.87
N ASN A 474 -47.02 35.32 2.74
CA ASN A 474 -45.59 35.26 2.47
C ASN A 474 -44.80 34.75 3.68
N ALA A 475 -45.15 35.16 4.90
CA ALA A 475 -44.57 34.64 6.14
C ALA A 475 -44.86 33.14 6.32
N ASP A 476 -46.10 32.70 6.07
CA ASP A 476 -46.49 31.29 6.14
C ASP A 476 -45.71 30.43 5.11
N ASN A 477 -45.55 30.93 3.88
CA ASN A 477 -44.72 30.29 2.85
C ASN A 477 -43.24 30.23 3.23
N LEU A 478 -42.69 31.28 3.84
CA LEU A 478 -41.31 31.30 4.33
C LEU A 478 -41.12 30.31 5.49
N ALA A 479 -42.07 30.23 6.43
CA ALA A 479 -42.06 29.25 7.51
C ALA A 479 -42.12 27.80 6.98
N LEU A 480 -42.92 27.54 5.94
CA LEU A 480 -42.98 26.22 5.28
C LEU A 480 -41.65 25.88 4.60
N ARG A 481 -41.03 26.84 3.89
CA ARG A 481 -39.70 26.67 3.26
C ARG A 481 -38.61 26.42 4.29
N LEU A 482 -38.60 27.16 5.40
CA LEU A 482 -37.67 26.97 6.52
C LEU A 482 -37.85 25.58 7.15
N LYS A 483 -39.09 25.15 7.40
CA LYS A 483 -39.38 23.81 7.92
C LYS A 483 -38.88 22.70 6.98
N LYS A 484 -39.02 22.87 5.66
CA LYS A 484 -38.46 21.93 4.68
C LYS A 484 -36.93 21.94 4.72
N ALA A 485 -36.30 23.11 4.68
CA ALA A 485 -34.83 23.21 4.70
C ALA A 485 -34.22 22.59 5.96
N LEU A 486 -34.86 22.74 7.13
CA LEU A 486 -34.44 22.08 8.36
C LEU A 486 -34.56 20.55 8.27
N ALA A 487 -35.66 20.02 7.74
CA ALA A 487 -35.82 18.59 7.52
C ALA A 487 -34.82 18.03 6.50
N ASP A 488 -34.59 18.74 5.39
CA ASP A 488 -33.58 18.40 4.40
C ASP A 488 -32.18 18.37 5.06
N CYS A 489 -31.83 19.35 5.92
CA CYS A 489 -30.58 19.38 6.68
C CYS A 489 -30.42 18.22 7.67
N ASP A 490 -31.48 17.81 8.38
CA ASP A 490 -31.43 16.68 9.30
C ASP A 490 -31.32 15.33 8.56
N GLU A 491 -31.89 15.21 7.36
CA GLU A 491 -31.65 14.06 6.48
C GLU A 491 -30.19 14.00 5.99
N TRP A 492 -29.58 15.15 5.67
CA TRP A 492 -28.15 15.23 5.32
C TRP A 492 -27.24 14.86 6.50
N LYS A 493 -27.53 15.33 7.73
CA LYS A 493 -26.80 14.89 8.94
C LYS A 493 -26.88 13.38 9.12
N LYS A 494 -28.09 12.83 9.04
CA LYS A 494 -28.33 11.39 9.20
C LYS A 494 -27.52 10.58 8.18
N LYS A 495 -27.55 10.93 6.89
CA LYS A 495 -26.75 10.27 5.85
C LYS A 495 -25.24 10.36 6.10
N HIS A 496 -24.77 11.48 6.66
CA HIS A 496 -23.36 11.64 7.04
C HIS A 496 -22.98 10.75 8.23
N GLU A 497 -23.83 10.64 9.26
CA GLU A 497 -23.63 9.73 10.38
C GLU A 497 -23.70 8.25 9.96
N GLU A 498 -24.63 7.88 9.07
CA GLU A 498 -24.71 6.55 8.47
C GLU A 498 -23.42 6.22 7.70
N SER A 499 -22.96 7.10 6.81
CA SER A 499 -21.70 6.93 6.06
C SER A 499 -20.46 6.85 6.96
N ILE A 500 -20.40 7.64 8.04
CA ILE A 500 -19.33 7.54 9.05
C ILE A 500 -19.35 6.18 9.74
N ASN A 501 -20.52 5.62 10.04
CA ASN A 501 -20.65 4.34 10.72
C ASN A 501 -20.38 3.16 9.78
N GLU A 502 -20.77 3.24 8.50
CA GLU A 502 -20.37 2.31 7.44
C GLU A 502 -18.85 2.27 7.30
N SER A 503 -18.20 3.45 7.15
CA SER A 503 -16.74 3.56 7.03
C SER A 503 -15.99 3.00 8.26
N LYS A 504 -16.45 3.29 9.48
CA LYS A 504 -15.91 2.65 10.71
C LYS A 504 -16.05 1.13 10.69
N THR A 505 -17.19 0.63 10.21
CA THR A 505 -17.48 -0.81 10.16
C THR A 505 -16.60 -1.51 9.13
N GLU A 506 -16.37 -0.89 7.97
CA GLU A 506 -15.44 -1.38 6.95
C GLU A 506 -13.98 -1.38 7.44
N ILE A 507 -13.53 -0.31 8.12
CA ILE A 507 -12.19 -0.24 8.73
C ILE A 507 -12.00 -1.35 9.78
N LEU A 508 -13.02 -1.64 10.59
CA LEU A 508 -12.99 -2.77 11.55
C LEU A 508 -12.97 -4.13 10.84
N ALA A 509 -13.73 -4.29 9.75
CA ALA A 509 -13.73 -5.51 8.95
C ALA A 509 -12.38 -5.76 8.26
N GLU A 510 -11.75 -4.73 7.67
CA GLU A 510 -10.44 -4.87 7.03
C GLU A 510 -9.32 -5.08 8.06
N ARG A 511 -9.39 -4.43 9.23
CA ARG A 511 -8.50 -4.75 10.37
C ARG A 511 -8.62 -6.21 10.79
N LYS A 512 -9.83 -6.77 10.83
CA LYS A 512 -10.03 -8.20 11.09
C LYS A 512 -9.39 -9.06 9.99
N ARG A 513 -9.68 -8.79 8.71
CA ARG A 513 -9.06 -9.52 7.57
C ARG A 513 -7.53 -9.42 7.58
N ALA A 514 -6.95 -8.31 8.04
CA ALA A 514 -5.52 -8.14 8.20
C ALA A 514 -4.95 -9.01 9.34
N LEU A 515 -5.65 -9.08 10.48
CA LEU A 515 -5.29 -9.95 11.61
C LEU A 515 -5.43 -11.44 11.23
N ASP A 516 -6.53 -11.83 10.59
CA ASP A 516 -6.77 -13.20 10.11
C ASP A 516 -5.65 -13.64 9.13
N ARG A 517 -5.16 -12.73 8.26
CA ARG A 517 -4.00 -12.96 7.37
C ARG A 517 -2.67 -13.05 8.13
N ALA A 518 -2.47 -12.26 9.18
CA ALA A 518 -1.27 -12.32 10.00
C ALA A 518 -1.18 -13.65 10.77
N GLU A 519 -2.27 -14.09 11.40
CA GLU A 519 -2.37 -15.36 12.11
C GLU A 519 -2.19 -16.57 11.18
N ALA A 520 -2.67 -16.48 9.93
CA ALA A 520 -2.42 -17.50 8.90
C ALA A 520 -0.94 -17.58 8.49
N SER A 521 -0.27 -16.42 8.34
CA SER A 521 1.17 -16.34 8.04
C SER A 521 2.01 -16.89 9.19
N GLU A 522 1.68 -16.53 10.43
CA GLU A 522 2.33 -17.01 11.65
C GLU A 522 2.29 -18.55 11.72
N LYS A 523 1.11 -19.15 11.57
CA LYS A 523 0.94 -20.63 11.51
C LYS A 523 1.70 -21.27 10.35
N GLU A 524 1.84 -20.60 9.20
CA GLU A 524 2.69 -21.11 8.11
C GLU A 524 4.18 -21.08 8.49
N THR A 525 4.63 -20.07 9.24
CA THR A 525 6.01 -20.03 9.77
C THR A 525 6.25 -21.07 10.86
N GLU A 526 5.30 -21.31 11.77
CA GLU A 526 5.37 -22.41 12.76
C GLU A 526 5.46 -23.78 12.06
N LEU A 527 4.64 -24.02 11.03
CA LEU A 527 4.68 -25.24 10.22
C LEU A 527 6.03 -25.40 9.49
N LYS A 528 6.62 -24.31 8.99
CA LYS A 528 7.97 -24.32 8.39
C LYS A 528 9.04 -24.65 9.44
N GLN A 529 9.00 -24.03 10.62
CA GLN A 529 9.94 -24.31 11.72
C GLN A 529 9.84 -25.76 12.21
N SER A 530 8.62 -26.29 12.39
CA SER A 530 8.37 -27.68 12.78
C SER A 530 8.90 -28.68 11.73
N ARG A 531 8.70 -28.39 10.44
CA ARG A 531 9.31 -29.17 9.34
C ARG A 531 10.83 -29.10 9.36
N MET A 532 11.43 -27.92 9.57
CA MET A 532 12.88 -27.77 9.67
C MET A 532 13.46 -28.55 10.85
N ALA A 533 12.87 -28.46 12.05
CA ALA A 533 13.30 -29.24 13.21
C ALA A 533 13.20 -30.76 12.96
N THR A 534 12.17 -31.21 12.24
CA THR A 534 12.03 -32.62 11.81
C THR A 534 13.16 -33.02 10.84
N ILE A 535 13.48 -32.17 9.87
CA ILE A 535 14.58 -32.39 8.90
C ILE A 535 15.95 -32.40 9.61
N GLU A 536 16.18 -31.51 10.58
CA GLU A 536 17.40 -31.47 11.38
C GLU A 536 17.55 -32.72 12.26
N SER A 537 16.46 -33.20 12.87
CA SER A 537 16.45 -34.47 13.61
C SER A 537 16.78 -35.66 12.69
N ALA A 538 16.19 -35.71 11.49
CA ALA A 538 16.49 -36.76 10.50
C ALA A 538 17.93 -36.68 10.00
N LYS A 539 18.45 -35.48 9.73
CA LYS A 539 19.85 -35.23 9.35
C LYS A 539 20.81 -35.66 10.45
N SER A 540 20.48 -35.40 11.71
CA SER A 540 21.25 -35.83 12.89
C SER A 540 21.30 -37.37 12.99
N ALA A 541 20.14 -38.04 12.85
CA ALA A 541 20.07 -39.50 12.83
C ALA A 541 20.89 -40.12 11.69
N LEU A 542 20.74 -39.62 10.45
CA LEU A 542 21.53 -40.06 9.29
C LEU A 542 23.03 -39.81 9.46
N SER A 543 23.43 -38.69 10.09
CA SER A 543 24.84 -38.42 10.41
C SER A 543 25.39 -39.44 11.42
N GLY A 544 24.57 -39.81 12.42
CA GLY A 544 24.90 -40.86 13.39
C GLY A 544 24.85 -42.29 12.83
N GLU A 545 24.18 -42.52 11.70
CA GLU A 545 24.25 -43.77 10.93
C GLU A 545 25.51 -43.81 10.08
N LEU A 546 25.81 -42.74 9.33
CA LEU A 546 27.04 -42.60 8.55
C LEU A 546 28.29 -42.76 9.42
N ALA A 547 28.31 -42.18 10.63
CA ALA A 547 29.41 -42.36 11.57
C ALA A 547 29.58 -43.82 12.05
N ARG A 548 28.47 -44.57 12.19
CA ARG A 548 28.49 -46.00 12.55
C ARG A 548 28.99 -46.86 11.38
N THR A 549 28.46 -46.66 10.18
CA THR A 549 28.90 -47.41 8.99
C THR A 549 30.35 -47.10 8.63
N GLN A 550 30.82 -45.87 8.84
CA GLN A 550 32.24 -45.52 8.69
C GLN A 550 33.11 -46.28 9.69
N ALA A 551 32.75 -46.32 10.98
CA ALA A 551 33.47 -47.08 11.99
C ALA A 551 33.46 -48.61 11.73
N GLU A 552 32.38 -49.14 11.14
CA GLU A 552 32.31 -50.53 10.70
C GLU A 552 33.16 -50.80 9.46
N LEU A 553 33.18 -49.87 8.48
CA LEU A 553 34.05 -49.93 7.32
C LEU A 553 35.53 -49.88 7.74
N ASP A 554 35.89 -49.01 8.69
CA ASP A 554 37.27 -48.88 9.15
C ASP A 554 37.72 -50.06 10.03
N ARG A 555 36.83 -50.66 10.84
CA ARG A 555 37.07 -51.99 11.45
C ARG A 555 37.26 -53.06 10.38
N CYS A 556 36.38 -53.12 9.38
CA CYS A 556 36.51 -54.07 8.28
C CYS A 556 37.88 -53.90 7.62
N ARG A 557 38.27 -52.66 7.27
CA ARG A 557 39.58 -52.25 6.72
C ARG A 557 40.74 -52.68 7.58
N GLN A 558 40.68 -52.53 8.90
CA GLN A 558 41.72 -53.03 9.81
C GLN A 558 41.82 -54.56 9.81
N ILE A 559 40.69 -55.28 9.78
CA ILE A 559 40.68 -56.75 9.61
C ILE A 559 41.09 -57.12 8.18
N ILE A 560 41.01 -56.21 7.20
CA ILE A 560 41.70 -56.42 5.93
C ILE A 560 43.21 -56.27 6.20
N VAL A 561 43.70 -55.15 6.74
CA VAL A 561 45.14 -54.90 7.03
C VAL A 561 45.81 -56.01 7.87
N GLN A 562 45.12 -56.63 8.82
CA GLN A 562 45.68 -57.72 9.66
C GLN A 562 45.70 -59.07 8.96
N LEU A 563 44.62 -59.42 8.26
CA LEU A 563 44.65 -60.52 7.30
C LEU A 563 45.43 -60.12 6.04
N GLU A 564 46.03 -58.92 6.00
CA GLU A 564 47.03 -58.43 5.08
C GLU A 564 48.46 -58.41 5.68
N GLU A 565 48.73 -59.18 6.75
CA GLU A 565 50.05 -59.28 7.41
C GLU A 565 50.48 -60.76 7.68
N ASN A 566 50.14 -61.66 6.76
CA ASN A 566 50.44 -63.11 6.60
C ASN A 566 51.21 -63.52 5.27
N ILE A 567 50.69 -63.50 4.00
CA ILE A 567 51.43 -63.36 2.65
C ILE A 567 52.35 -62.08 2.51
N LYS A 568 52.72 -61.43 3.63
CA LYS A 568 53.99 -60.70 3.83
C LYS A 568 54.78 -61.07 5.10
N SER A 569 54.22 -61.85 6.03
CA SER A 569 54.93 -62.43 7.20
C SER A 569 55.71 -63.70 6.79
N GLN A 570 55.64 -64.77 7.60
CA GLN A 570 55.45 -66.16 7.18
C GLN A 570 56.27 -66.52 5.91
N GLU A 571 55.77 -67.06 4.78
CA GLU A 571 56.60 -67.54 3.63
C GLU A 571 57.71 -66.72 2.98
N THR A 572 58.03 -65.53 3.45
CA THR A 572 59.41 -65.10 3.39
C THR A 572 60.32 -66.28 3.84
N LEU A 573 59.77 -67.06 4.78
CA LEU A 573 60.03 -68.43 5.18
C LEU A 573 59.83 -69.49 4.05
N GLY A 574 58.69 -69.80 3.43
CA GLY A 574 58.51 -70.74 2.28
C GLY A 574 59.22 -70.46 0.95
N ASN A 575 59.29 -69.22 0.45
CA ASN A 575 60.29 -68.84 -0.54
C ASN A 575 61.70 -69.18 -0.02
N SER A 576 61.95 -69.03 1.29
CA SER A 576 63.17 -69.52 1.93
C SER A 576 63.20 -71.04 2.19
N PHE A 577 62.10 -71.79 2.09
CA PHE A 577 62.03 -73.27 2.22
C PHE A 577 62.30 -73.93 0.88
N GLU A 578 61.69 -73.43 -0.19
CA GLU A 578 62.09 -73.75 -1.56
C GLU A 578 63.59 -73.50 -1.73
N ARG A 579 64.12 -72.36 -1.23
CA ARG A 579 65.58 -72.11 -1.19
C ARG A 579 66.34 -73.09 -0.28
N HIS A 580 65.87 -73.38 0.93
CA HIS A 580 66.59 -74.26 1.86
C HIS A 580 66.63 -75.71 1.38
N GLN A 581 65.51 -76.21 0.85
CA GLN A 581 65.36 -77.51 0.20
C GLN A 581 66.20 -77.57 -1.08
N SER A 582 66.20 -76.52 -1.90
CA SER A 582 67.06 -76.42 -3.10
C SER A 582 68.55 -76.47 -2.75
N ASN A 583 68.99 -75.67 -1.76
CA ASN A 583 70.37 -75.67 -1.28
C ASN A 583 70.80 -77.06 -0.77
N LEU A 584 69.94 -77.76 -0.04
CA LEU A 584 70.24 -79.10 0.47
C LEU A 584 70.18 -80.18 -0.60
N ASN A 585 69.31 -80.06 -1.60
CA ASN A 585 69.36 -80.92 -2.78
C ASN A 585 70.70 -80.75 -3.53
N PHE A 586 71.17 -79.51 -3.67
CA PHE A 586 72.48 -79.21 -4.27
C PHE A 586 73.66 -79.73 -3.42
N GLU A 587 73.61 -79.58 -2.10
CA GLU A 587 74.61 -80.14 -1.18
C GLU A 587 74.65 -81.68 -1.25
N ILE A 588 73.48 -82.34 -1.32
CA ILE A 588 73.37 -83.79 -1.52
C ILE A 588 73.96 -84.22 -2.87
N GLU A 589 73.78 -83.42 -3.94
CA GLU A 589 74.35 -83.72 -5.26
C GLU A 589 75.88 -83.61 -5.26
N ASN A 590 76.43 -82.53 -4.69
CA ASN A 590 77.89 -82.38 -4.52
C ASN A 590 78.49 -83.55 -3.71
N LEU A 591 77.84 -83.96 -2.62
CA LEU A 591 78.27 -85.10 -1.81
C LEU A 591 78.18 -86.45 -2.55
N ARG A 592 77.29 -86.59 -3.53
CA ARG A 592 77.24 -87.78 -4.41
C ARG A 592 78.41 -87.79 -5.39
N ASP A 593 78.73 -86.64 -5.99
CA ASP A 593 79.84 -86.50 -6.94
C ASP A 593 81.19 -86.70 -6.26
N GLU A 594 81.41 -86.11 -5.08
CA GLU A 594 82.59 -86.38 -4.25
C GLU A 594 82.71 -87.87 -3.90
N ASN A 595 81.60 -88.50 -3.51
CA ASN A 595 81.59 -89.93 -3.20
C ASN A 595 81.90 -90.80 -4.44
N CYS A 596 81.46 -90.38 -5.63
CA CYS A 596 81.79 -91.02 -6.90
C CYS A 596 83.29 -90.88 -7.24
N ALA A 597 83.84 -89.67 -7.10
CA ALA A 597 85.27 -89.39 -7.30
C ALA A 597 86.16 -90.17 -6.33
N LEU A 598 85.78 -90.24 -5.05
CA LEU A 598 86.46 -91.05 -4.04
C LEU A 598 86.41 -92.55 -4.36
N LYS A 599 85.24 -93.09 -4.75
CA LYS A 599 85.12 -94.49 -5.22
C LYS A 599 86.01 -94.76 -6.44
N ALA A 600 86.09 -93.84 -7.39
CA ALA A 600 86.98 -93.97 -8.54
C ALA A 600 88.47 -93.94 -8.15
N LYS A 601 88.87 -93.07 -7.21
CA LYS A 601 90.23 -93.01 -6.68
C LYS A 601 90.60 -94.30 -5.93
N ILE A 602 89.72 -94.79 -5.06
CA ILE A 602 89.89 -96.04 -4.31
C ILE A 602 90.04 -97.24 -5.27
N ARG A 603 89.22 -97.34 -6.32
CA ARG A 603 89.35 -98.41 -7.34
C ARG A 603 90.71 -98.36 -8.07
N ARG A 604 91.23 -97.18 -8.39
CA ARG A 604 92.57 -97.03 -8.98
C ARG A 604 93.67 -97.48 -8.00
N GLN A 605 93.55 -97.10 -6.73
CA GLN A 605 94.51 -97.50 -5.69
C GLN A 605 94.49 -99.02 -5.46
N TYR A 606 93.32 -99.66 -5.38
CA TYR A 606 93.24 -101.13 -5.32
C TYR A 606 93.89 -101.81 -6.53
N LYS A 607 93.66 -101.31 -7.76
CA LYS A 607 94.31 -101.90 -8.95
C LYS A 607 95.82 -101.65 -8.98
N GLN A 608 96.29 -100.53 -8.42
CA GLN A 608 97.73 -100.28 -8.26
C GLN A 608 98.35 -101.24 -7.23
N ILE A 609 97.67 -101.50 -6.10
CA ILE A 609 98.11 -102.49 -5.11
C ILE A 609 98.13 -103.88 -5.73
N GLU A 610 97.07 -104.31 -6.42
CA GLU A 610 97.00 -105.62 -7.08
C GLU A 610 98.16 -105.83 -8.08
N LEU A 611 98.52 -104.80 -8.86
CA LEU A 611 99.65 -104.85 -9.79
C LEU A 611 101.01 -104.87 -9.08
N LEU A 612 101.16 -104.19 -7.95
CA LEU A 612 102.38 -104.25 -7.12
C LEU A 612 102.52 -105.62 -6.46
N THR A 613 101.45 -106.18 -5.90
CA THR A 613 101.46 -107.54 -5.33
C THR A 613 101.79 -108.58 -6.40
N GLN A 614 101.21 -108.49 -7.61
CA GLN A 614 101.59 -109.35 -8.74
C GLN A 614 103.07 -109.18 -9.13
N GLN A 615 103.59 -107.96 -9.07
CA GLN A 615 105.01 -107.70 -9.33
C GLN A 615 105.89 -108.34 -8.25
N ASP A 616 105.56 -108.18 -6.97
CA ASP A 616 106.28 -108.78 -5.84
C ASP A 616 106.21 -110.32 -5.86
N GLU A 617 105.05 -110.91 -6.18
CA GLU A 617 104.88 -112.35 -6.40
C GLU A 617 105.78 -112.84 -7.55
N THR A 618 105.84 -112.13 -8.68
CA THR A 618 106.76 -112.51 -9.77
C THR A 618 108.24 -112.30 -9.42
N ASN A 619 108.57 -111.31 -8.58
CA ASN A 619 109.92 -111.13 -8.05
C ASN A 619 110.30 -112.29 -7.13
N ASP A 620 109.39 -112.77 -6.28
CA ASP A 620 109.63 -113.91 -5.40
C ASP A 620 109.68 -115.26 -6.14
N GLU A 621 108.90 -115.43 -7.21
CA GLU A 621 109.07 -116.56 -8.12
C GLU A 621 110.43 -116.50 -8.84
N LEU A 622 110.84 -115.33 -9.35
CA LEU A 622 112.17 -115.13 -9.95
C LEU A 622 113.30 -115.41 -8.93
N ASN A 623 113.22 -114.85 -7.73
CA ASN A 623 114.14 -115.14 -6.62
C ASN A 623 114.19 -116.65 -6.32
N HIS A 624 113.06 -117.35 -6.36
CA HIS A 624 113.00 -118.80 -6.16
C HIS A 624 113.65 -119.56 -7.32
N PHE A 625 113.44 -119.13 -8.57
CA PHE A 625 114.11 -119.72 -9.75
C PHE A 625 115.63 -119.47 -9.73
N GLU A 626 116.09 -118.28 -9.35
CA GLU A 626 117.52 -117.98 -9.17
C GLU A 626 118.12 -118.85 -8.05
N ASN A 627 117.54 -118.86 -6.84
CA ASN A 627 117.96 -119.71 -5.73
C ASN A 627 117.96 -121.22 -6.07
N LYS A 628 117.08 -121.65 -6.98
CA LYS A 628 117.00 -123.03 -7.45
C LYS A 628 118.03 -123.34 -8.54
N THR A 629 118.45 -122.33 -9.30
CA THR A 629 119.52 -122.43 -10.30
C THR A 629 120.90 -122.39 -9.63
N GLU A 630 121.09 -121.55 -8.60
CA GLU A 630 122.29 -121.52 -7.75
C GLU A 630 122.50 -122.82 -6.96
N ARG A 631 121.46 -123.64 -6.75
CA ARG A 631 121.56 -124.99 -6.14
C ARG A 631 121.69 -126.12 -7.15
N LEU A 632 121.79 -125.79 -8.43
CA LEU A 632 122.09 -126.73 -9.54
C LEU A 632 123.46 -126.41 -10.19
N LEU A 633 124.24 -125.54 -9.54
CA LEU A 633 125.66 -125.25 -9.77
C LEU A 633 126.48 -125.73 -8.55
#